data_AF-A0A968YBD3-F1
#
_entry.id   AF-A0A968YBD3-F1
#
_cell.length_a   1.000
_cell.length_b   1.000
_cell.length_c   1.000
_cell.angle_alpha   90.00
_cell.angle_beta   90.00
_cell.angle_gamma   90.00
#
_symmetry.space_group_name_H-M   'P 1'
#
loop_
_entity.id
_entity.type
_entity.pdbx_description
1 polymer ?
#
loop_
_entity_poly.entity_id
_entity_poly.type
_entity_poly.pdbx_seq_one_letter_code
_entity_poly.pdbx_strand_id
1 'polypeptide(L)'
;MERGLMWLPLLAIFISLAWAGWNEYQKLEAYRAWAEKFDRAKYDIYAVLAQQGDNLTWGKPTRSGPVNLQTFSLKNVQSLRLLVNGAVVDLENPPNSGSAIALEFLLKDAAAVQVPFTEVALAAQWGKHLQQELQRFL
;
A
#
# COMPACT_ATOMS: atom_id res chain seq x y z
N MET A 1 -40.70 -12.38 -31.79
CA MET A 1 -39.53 -11.48 -31.65
C MET A 1 -39.16 -11.43 -30.18
N GLU A 2 -38.51 -12.47 -29.63
CA GLU A 2 -38.28 -12.58 -28.17
C GLU A 2 -36.80 -12.81 -27.81
N ARG A 3 -35.91 -12.85 -28.81
CA ARG A 3 -34.47 -13.13 -28.61
C ARG A 3 -33.61 -11.90 -28.32
N GLY A 4 -34.17 -10.69 -28.38
CA GLY A 4 -33.45 -9.42 -28.11
C GLY A 4 -33.43 -9.00 -26.64
N LEU A 5 -34.33 -9.54 -25.82
CA LEU A 5 -34.50 -9.09 -24.43
C LEU A 5 -33.32 -9.48 -23.52
N MET A 6 -32.61 -10.58 -23.84
CA MET A 6 -31.40 -11.00 -23.09
C MET A 6 -30.14 -10.19 -23.45
N TRP A 7 -30.13 -9.46 -24.57
CA TRP A 7 -28.96 -8.66 -24.96
C TRP A 7 -28.84 -7.36 -24.18
N LEU A 8 -29.95 -6.73 -23.81
CA LEU A 8 -29.97 -5.51 -23.01
C LEU A 8 -29.37 -5.69 -21.59
N PRO A 9 -29.74 -6.71 -20.79
CA PRO A 9 -29.10 -6.93 -19.50
C PRO A 9 -27.63 -7.31 -19.64
N LEU A 10 -27.27 -8.09 -20.67
CA LEU A 10 -25.86 -8.42 -20.95
C LEU A 10 -25.04 -7.17 -21.28
N LEU A 11 -25.58 -6.27 -22.09
CA LEU A 11 -24.96 -4.99 -22.42
C LEU A 11 -24.79 -4.10 -21.18
N ALA A 12 -25.79 -4.06 -20.30
CA ALA A 12 -25.72 -3.32 -19.05
C ALA A 12 -24.60 -3.85 -18.12
N ILE A 13 -24.44 -5.17 -18.03
CA ILE A 13 -23.33 -5.81 -17.30
C ILE A 13 -21.99 -5.42 -17.93
N PHE A 14 -21.88 -5.49 -19.26
CA PHE A 14 -20.65 -5.14 -19.96
C PHE A 14 -20.24 -3.68 -19.73
N ILE A 15 -21.19 -2.74 -19.82
CA ILE A 15 -20.94 -1.32 -19.55
C ILE A 15 -20.48 -1.12 -18.09
N SER A 16 -21.11 -1.82 -17.14
CA SER A 16 -20.73 -1.75 -15.73
C SER A 16 -19.31 -2.26 -15.48
N LEU A 17 -18.92 -3.37 -16.13
CA LEU A 17 -17.57 -3.92 -16.05
C LEU A 17 -16.54 -3.01 -16.71
N ALA A 18 -16.86 -2.44 -17.87
CA ALA A 18 -15.98 -1.49 -18.55
C ALA A 18 -15.74 -0.24 -17.68
N TRP A 19 -16.79 0.26 -17.01
CA TRP A 19 -16.66 1.36 -16.08
C TRP A 19 -15.83 1.00 -14.84
N ALA A 20 -16.01 -0.20 -14.29
CA ALA A 20 -15.19 -0.70 -13.18
C ALA A 20 -13.70 -0.82 -13.58
N GLY A 21 -13.42 -1.35 -14.78
CA GLY A 21 -12.07 -1.45 -15.33
C GLY A 21 -11.43 -0.08 -15.55
N TRP A 22 -12.16 0.87 -16.11
CA TRP A 22 -11.71 2.25 -16.26
C TRP A 22 -11.38 2.89 -14.91
N ASN A 23 -12.24 2.70 -13.91
CA ASN A 23 -12.03 3.27 -12.59
C ASN A 23 -10.77 2.71 -11.90
N GLU A 24 -10.47 1.41 -12.06
CA GLU A 24 -9.25 0.83 -11.50
C GLU A 24 -8.00 1.25 -12.28
N TYR A 25 -8.09 1.33 -13.60
CA TYR A 25 -7.00 1.83 -14.45
C TYR A 25 -6.57 3.25 -14.04
N GLN A 26 -7.53 4.16 -13.80
CA GLN A 26 -7.24 5.53 -13.38
C GLN A 26 -6.53 5.59 -12.02
N LYS A 27 -6.85 4.72 -11.06
CA LYS A 27 -6.11 4.65 -9.79
C LYS A 27 -4.66 4.26 -10.01
N LEU A 28 -4.42 3.28 -10.88
CA LEU A 28 -3.07 2.78 -11.15
C LEU A 28 -2.22 3.82 -11.88
N GLU A 29 -2.79 4.53 -12.87
CA GLU A 29 -2.09 5.61 -13.56
C GLU A 29 -1.79 6.78 -12.62
N ALA A 30 -2.75 7.18 -11.79
CA ALA A 30 -2.52 8.24 -10.81
C ALA A 30 -1.46 7.84 -9.76
N TYR A 31 -1.42 6.55 -9.36
CA TYR A 31 -0.32 6.02 -8.56
C TYR A 31 1.01 6.05 -9.31
N ARG A 32 1.07 5.62 -10.57
CA ARG A 32 2.31 5.61 -11.38
C ARG A 32 2.92 6.99 -11.47
N ALA A 33 2.12 8.00 -11.82
CA ALA A 33 2.58 9.38 -11.88
C ALA A 33 3.08 9.89 -10.51
N TRP A 34 2.43 9.49 -9.42
CA TRP A 34 2.89 9.83 -8.07
C TRP A 34 4.21 9.11 -7.71
N ALA A 35 4.35 7.84 -8.11
CA ALA A 35 5.47 6.97 -7.77
C ALA A 35 6.78 7.33 -8.49
N GLU A 36 6.70 7.94 -9.68
CA GLU A 36 7.84 8.22 -10.56
C GLU A 36 8.98 9.04 -9.91
N LYS A 37 8.63 9.90 -8.95
CA LYS A 37 9.59 10.76 -8.24
C LYS A 37 10.33 10.10 -7.07
N PHE A 38 9.98 8.86 -6.74
CA PHE A 38 10.51 8.14 -5.58
C PHE A 38 11.49 7.05 -6.00
N ASP A 39 12.49 6.78 -5.16
CA ASP A 39 13.49 5.74 -5.40
C ASP A 39 12.87 4.35 -5.36
N ARG A 40 11.85 4.18 -4.51
CA ARG A 40 11.06 2.95 -4.38
C ARG A 40 9.63 3.29 -3.99
N ALA A 41 8.66 2.64 -4.61
CA ALA A 41 7.25 2.83 -4.28
C ALA A 41 6.49 1.50 -4.34
N LYS A 42 5.43 1.42 -3.52
CA LYS A 42 4.46 0.35 -3.42
C LYS A 42 3.07 0.91 -3.69
N TYR A 43 2.31 0.19 -4.50
CA TYR A 43 0.86 0.27 -4.55
C TYR A 43 0.28 -0.93 -3.81
N ASP A 44 -0.70 -0.67 -2.96
CA ASP A 44 -1.51 -1.66 -2.27
C ASP A 44 -2.90 -1.06 -2.10
N ILE A 45 -3.95 -1.90 -2.13
CA ILE A 45 -5.35 -1.45 -2.13
C ILE A 45 -5.67 -0.60 -0.89
N TYR A 46 -5.01 -0.87 0.24
CA TYR A 46 -5.22 -0.11 1.48
C TYR A 46 -4.33 1.13 1.60
N ALA A 47 -3.09 1.08 1.10
CA ALA A 47 -2.17 2.21 1.19
C ALA A 47 -1.08 2.21 0.13
N VAL A 48 -0.69 3.38 -0.35
CA VAL A 48 0.58 3.57 -1.05
C VAL A 48 1.69 3.84 -0.05
N LEU A 49 2.91 3.43 -0.36
CA LEU A 49 4.11 3.72 0.42
C LEU A 49 5.25 3.99 -0.55
N ALA A 50 5.99 5.07 -0.36
CA ALA A 50 7.15 5.38 -1.17
C ALA A 50 8.30 5.95 -0.34
N GLN A 51 9.51 5.69 -0.81
CA GLN A 51 10.77 6.11 -0.22
C GLN A 51 11.49 7.06 -1.19
N GLN A 52 11.94 8.20 -0.68
CA GLN A 52 12.86 9.10 -1.36
C GLN A 52 13.97 9.47 -0.38
N GLY A 53 15.18 8.97 -0.63
CA GLY A 53 16.29 9.01 0.33
C GLY A 53 15.89 8.40 1.68
N ASP A 54 15.93 9.21 2.73
CA ASP A 54 15.55 8.84 4.09
C ASP A 54 14.07 9.10 4.41
N ASN A 55 13.30 9.71 3.51
CA ASN A 55 11.90 10.04 3.77
C ASN A 55 10.96 8.96 3.25
N LEU A 56 10.03 8.54 4.11
CA LEU A 56 8.90 7.69 3.75
C LEU A 56 7.64 8.53 3.64
N THR A 57 6.93 8.39 2.53
CA THR A 57 5.62 9.00 2.30
C THR A 57 4.59 7.92 2.05
N TRP A 58 3.46 7.97 2.76
CA TRP A 58 2.38 6.99 2.61
C TRP A 58 1.02 7.67 2.66
N GLY A 59 -0.01 7.00 2.13
CA GLY A 59 -1.38 7.51 2.15
C GLY A 59 -2.36 6.57 1.46
N LYS A 60 -3.60 7.01 1.25
CA LYS A 60 -4.66 6.20 0.66
C LYS A 60 -4.70 6.35 -0.86
N PRO A 61 -4.66 5.27 -1.65
CA PRO A 61 -4.78 5.36 -3.11
C PRO A 61 -6.19 5.83 -3.52
N THR A 62 -6.27 6.71 -4.51
CA THR A 62 -7.53 7.12 -5.15
C THR A 62 -7.34 7.32 -6.64
N ARG A 63 -8.46 7.47 -7.38
CA ARG A 63 -8.45 7.70 -8.84
C ARG A 63 -7.81 9.02 -9.25
N SER A 64 -7.69 9.97 -8.32
CA SER A 64 -7.08 11.28 -8.54
C SER A 64 -5.66 11.38 -7.96
N GLY A 65 -5.12 10.23 -7.52
CA GLY A 65 -3.83 10.12 -6.86
C GLY A 65 -3.96 9.83 -5.37
N PRO A 66 -2.85 9.51 -4.69
CA PRO A 66 -2.85 9.28 -3.27
C PRO A 66 -3.30 10.50 -2.45
N VAL A 67 -4.15 10.28 -1.45
CA VAL A 67 -4.65 11.32 -0.53
C VAL A 67 -4.27 10.99 0.91
N ASN A 68 -4.45 11.96 1.82
CA ASN A 68 -4.03 11.84 3.23
C ASN A 68 -2.56 11.45 3.35
N LEU A 69 -1.73 12.04 2.49
CA LEU A 69 -0.30 11.77 2.46
C LEU A 69 0.34 12.26 3.75
N GLN A 70 1.11 11.38 4.37
CA GLN A 70 1.93 11.68 5.53
C GLN A 70 3.37 11.30 5.21
N THR A 71 4.31 12.15 5.63
CA THR A 71 5.74 11.95 5.40
C THR A 71 6.48 11.97 6.73
N PHE A 72 7.39 11.03 6.91
CA PHE A 72 8.29 10.98 8.06
C PHE A 72 9.68 10.49 7.64
N SER A 73 10.72 10.91 8.35
CA SER A 73 12.09 10.48 8.10
C SER A 73 12.39 9.17 8.83
N LEU A 74 13.07 8.25 8.16
CA LEU A 74 13.64 7.03 8.72
C LEU A 74 14.61 7.32 9.87
N LYS A 75 15.28 8.48 9.87
CA LYS A 75 16.16 8.90 10.97
C LYS A 75 15.42 9.12 12.31
N ASN A 76 14.10 9.34 12.23
CA ASN A 76 13.24 9.52 13.39
C ASN A 76 12.58 8.22 13.84
N VAL A 77 12.79 7.11 13.13
CA VAL A 77 12.29 5.79 13.49
C VAL A 77 13.24 5.17 14.52
N GLN A 78 12.71 4.74 15.66
CA GLN A 78 13.44 3.97 16.68
C GLN A 78 13.45 2.48 16.34
N SER A 79 12.32 1.95 15.90
CA SER A 79 12.19 0.55 15.51
C SER A 79 11.05 0.33 14.53
N LEU A 80 11.14 -0.79 13.82
CA LEU A 80 10.19 -1.25 12.82
C LEU A 80 9.64 -2.62 13.25
N ARG A 81 8.33 -2.80 13.18
CA ARG A 81 7.66 -4.07 13.51
C ARG A 81 6.69 -4.47 12.41
N LEU A 82 6.64 -5.77 12.09
CA LEU A 82 5.56 -6.32 11.28
C LEU A 82 4.45 -6.79 12.21
N LEU A 83 3.24 -6.25 12.01
CA LEU A 83 2.04 -6.65 12.72
C LEU A 83 1.17 -7.52 11.81
N VAL A 84 0.78 -8.69 12.31
CA VAL A 84 -0.21 -9.57 11.67
C VAL A 84 -1.27 -9.92 12.71
N ASN A 85 -2.53 -9.61 12.40
CA ASN A 85 -3.68 -9.77 13.29
C ASN A 85 -3.47 -9.10 14.67
N GLY A 86 -2.76 -7.97 14.70
CA GLY A 86 -2.44 -7.22 15.91
C GLY A 86 -1.27 -7.76 16.73
N ALA A 87 -0.67 -8.89 16.35
CA ALA A 87 0.52 -9.43 16.99
C ALA A 87 1.79 -9.07 16.22
N VAL A 88 2.88 -8.79 16.95
CA VAL A 88 4.21 -8.64 16.35
C VAL A 88 4.70 -10.01 15.89
N VAL A 89 5.08 -10.11 14.62
CA VAL A 89 5.61 -11.35 14.03
C VAL A 89 7.06 -11.17 13.59
N ASP A 90 7.76 -12.28 13.45
CA ASP A 90 9.12 -12.28 12.90
C ASP A 90 9.08 -11.88 11.42
N LEU A 91 9.97 -10.95 11.07
CA LEU A 91 10.14 -10.46 9.72
C LEU A 91 10.89 -11.46 8.84
N GLU A 92 11.78 -12.27 9.43
CA GLU A 92 12.56 -13.27 8.71
C GLU A 92 11.74 -14.52 8.40
N ASN A 93 10.84 -14.89 9.31
CA ASN A 93 9.92 -16.02 9.16
C ASN A 93 8.46 -15.59 9.44
N PRO A 94 7.86 -14.77 8.57
CA PRO A 94 6.50 -14.28 8.78
C PRO A 94 5.47 -15.40 8.52
N PRO A 95 4.25 -15.30 9.09
CA PRO A 95 3.18 -16.23 8.78
C PRO A 95 2.78 -16.16 7.30
N ASN A 96 2.23 -17.25 6.77
CA ASN A 96 1.82 -17.31 5.36
C ASN A 96 0.63 -16.41 5.01
N SER A 97 -0.21 -16.04 5.99
CA SER A 97 -1.40 -15.22 5.77
C SER A 97 -1.83 -14.46 7.02
N GLY A 98 -2.69 -13.46 6.83
CA GLY A 98 -3.28 -12.65 7.89
C GLY A 98 -4.39 -11.76 7.33
N SER A 99 -5.32 -11.31 8.19
CA SER A 99 -6.44 -10.45 7.78
C SER A 99 -6.17 -8.97 8.05
N ALA A 100 -5.38 -8.65 9.08
CA ALA A 100 -4.93 -7.29 9.38
C ALA A 100 -3.40 -7.26 9.39
N ILE A 101 -2.80 -6.64 8.37
CA ILE A 101 -1.35 -6.64 8.16
C ILE A 101 -0.87 -5.19 8.10
N ALA A 102 0.13 -4.85 8.89
CA ALA A 102 0.71 -3.51 8.88
C ALA A 102 2.21 -3.54 9.21
N LEU A 103 2.96 -2.62 8.59
CA LEU A 103 4.27 -2.23 9.13
C LEU A 103 4.05 -1.07 10.09
N GLU A 104 4.54 -1.25 11.32
CA GLU A 104 4.48 -0.25 12.36
C GLU A 104 5.85 0.37 12.60
N PHE A 105 5.90 1.69 12.55
CA PHE A 105 7.08 2.51 12.78
C PHE A 105 6.94 3.21 14.13
N LEU A 106 7.79 2.86 15.09
CA LEU A 106 7.88 3.57 16.35
C LEU A 106 8.79 4.78 16.17
N LEU A 107 8.24 5.99 16.32
CA LEU A 107 8.96 7.25 16.14
C LEU A 107 9.50 7.78 17.48
N LYS A 108 10.58 8.58 17.45
CA LYS A 108 11.21 9.12 18.65
C LYS A 108 10.29 10.03 19.46
N ASP A 109 9.68 11.01 18.80
CA ASP A 109 8.93 12.10 19.43
C ASP A 109 7.52 12.25 18.84
N ALA A 110 6.95 11.16 18.32
CA ALA A 110 5.64 11.16 17.67
C ALA A 110 4.90 9.83 17.86
N ALA A 111 3.60 9.85 17.57
CA ALA A 111 2.78 8.65 17.57
C ALA A 111 3.33 7.61 16.58
N ALA A 112 3.15 6.33 16.91
CA ALA A 112 3.49 5.25 16.01
C ALA A 112 2.69 5.37 14.70
N VAL A 113 3.36 5.10 13.58
CA VAL A 113 2.74 5.11 12.26
C VAL A 113 2.52 3.68 11.82
N GLN A 114 1.29 3.33 11.42
CA GLN A 114 0.97 2.01 10.87
C GLN A 114 0.58 2.13 9.40
N VAL A 115 1.36 1.49 8.54
CA VAL A 115 1.11 1.42 7.10
C VAL A 115 0.51 0.06 6.78
N PRO A 116 -0.75 -0.02 6.30
CA PRO A 116 -1.41 -1.29 6.01
C PRO A 116 -0.91 -1.93 4.71
N PHE A 117 -1.04 -3.26 4.67
CA PHE A 117 -0.74 -4.13 3.53
C PHE A 117 -1.87 -5.16 3.35
N THR A 118 -2.10 -5.62 2.13
CA THR A 118 -2.99 -6.75 1.84
C THR A 118 -2.31 -8.09 2.00
N GLU A 119 -0.98 -8.14 1.80
CA GLU A 119 -0.20 -9.38 1.74
C GLU A 119 0.97 -9.38 2.74
N VAL A 120 1.09 -10.47 3.51
CA VAL A 120 2.15 -10.59 4.53
C VAL A 120 3.53 -10.61 3.86
N ALA A 121 3.67 -11.32 2.75
CA ALA A 121 4.92 -11.41 2.02
C ALA A 121 5.41 -10.04 1.52
N LEU A 122 4.50 -9.19 1.01
CA LEU A 122 4.85 -7.83 0.58
C LEU A 122 5.25 -6.95 1.77
N ALA A 123 4.51 -7.04 2.88
CA ALA A 123 4.84 -6.33 4.10
C ALA A 123 6.22 -6.74 4.63
N ALA A 124 6.53 -8.04 4.64
CA ALA A 124 7.82 -8.55 5.06
C ALA A 124 8.96 -8.07 4.15
N GLN A 125 8.80 -8.12 2.82
CA GLN A 125 9.82 -7.61 1.89
C GLN A 125 10.12 -6.13 2.10
N TRP A 126 9.08 -5.31 2.27
CA TRP A 126 9.25 -3.89 2.60
C TRP A 126 9.89 -3.70 3.96
N GLY A 127 9.47 -4.46 4.95
CA GLY A 127 10.04 -4.39 6.28
C GLY A 127 11.54 -4.70 6.27
N LYS A 128 11.96 -5.76 5.57
CA LYS A 128 13.38 -6.17 5.51
C LYS A 128 14.24 -5.08 4.88
N HIS A 129 13.77 -4.53 3.76
CA HIS A 129 14.42 -3.42 3.09
C HIS A 129 14.57 -2.21 4.01
N LEU A 130 13.48 -1.79 4.66
CA LEU A 130 13.51 -0.61 5.54
C LEU A 130 14.31 -0.82 6.82
N GLN A 131 14.36 -2.05 7.34
CA GLN A 131 15.19 -2.38 8.49
C GLN A 131 16.68 -2.28 8.14
N GLN A 132 17.08 -2.72 6.93
CA GLN A 132 18.45 -2.53 6.44
C GLN A 132 18.79 -1.05 6.24
N GLU A 133 17.87 -0.25 5.72
CA GLU A 133 18.05 1.21 5.61
C GLU A 133 18.17 1.87 7.00
N LEU A 134 17.37 1.44 7.98
CA LEU A 134 17.42 1.97 9.34
C LEU A 134 18.77 1.71 10.03
N GLN A 135 19.35 0.52 9.82
CA GLN A 135 20.67 0.16 10.35
C GLN A 135 21.80 1.06 9.82
N ARG A 136 21.60 1.78 8.71
CA ARG A 136 22.59 2.75 8.20
C ARG A 136 22.59 4.07 8.98
N PHE A 137 21.57 4.31 9.80
CA PHE A 137 21.39 5.54 10.57
C PHE A 137 21.55 5.36 12.08
N LEU A 138 21.78 4.11 12.53
CA LEU A 138 22.13 3.75 13.91
C LEU A 138 23.64 3.69 14.06
#